data_AF-A0A401T8B1-F1
#
_entry.id   AF-A0A401T8B1-F1
#
_cell.length_a   1.000
_cell.length_b   1.000
_cell.length_c   1.000
_cell.angle_alpha   90.00
_cell.angle_beta   90.00
_cell.angle_gamma   90.00
#
_symmetry.space_group_name_H-M   'P 1'
#
loop_
_entity.id
_entity.type
_entity.pdbx_description
1 polymer ?
#
loop_
_entity_poly.entity_id
_entity_poly.type
_entity_poly.pdbx_seq_one_letter_code
_entity_poly.pdbx_strand_id
1 'polypeptide(L)'
;RNLGGKLGESVAQLLNIEYMGQLRAFPEPQLQNTFGEKTGNWLFDLCRGVESEPVRPRHLPKSIGCSKNFLGTQALRSCEQVKHWLQQLATELEERLEKDKEQVSLLFHSIYPN
;
A
#
# COMPACT_ATOMS: atom_id res chain seq x y z
N ARG A 1 7.02 -8.75 -5.11
CA ARG A 1 6.22 -7.77 -4.32
C ARG A 1 7.15 -6.63 -3.87
N ASN A 2 6.63 -5.44 -3.57
CA ASN A 2 7.31 -4.31 -2.88
C ASN A 2 8.57 -3.66 -3.51
N LEU A 3 9.11 -4.17 -4.63
CA LEU A 3 10.26 -3.58 -5.35
C LEU A 3 9.87 -2.72 -6.57
N GLY A 4 8.58 -2.42 -6.78
CA GLY A 4 8.12 -1.65 -7.95
C GLY A 4 8.23 -0.12 -7.83
N GLY A 5 8.98 0.39 -6.87
CA GLY A 5 9.11 1.82 -6.60
C GLY A 5 10.49 2.19 -6.09
N LYS A 6 10.59 3.27 -5.30
CA LYS A 6 11.87 3.85 -4.81
C LYS A 6 12.82 2.83 -4.18
N LEU A 7 12.30 1.86 -3.43
CA LEU A 7 13.14 0.82 -2.82
C LEU A 7 13.81 -0.06 -3.89
N GLY A 8 13.07 -0.55 -4.88
CA GLY A 8 13.65 -1.38 -5.93
C GLY A 8 14.64 -0.62 -6.81
N GLU A 9 14.34 0.65 -7.10
CA GLU A 9 15.27 1.55 -7.78
C GLU A 9 16.56 1.73 -6.99
N SER A 10 16.46 2.00 -5.68
CA SER A 10 17.61 2.12 -4.78
C SER A 10 18.42 0.82 -4.70
N VAL A 11 17.77 -0.34 -4.67
CA VAL A 11 18.45 -1.65 -4.68
C VAL A 11 19.23 -1.85 -5.97
N ALA A 12 18.61 -1.59 -7.13
CA ALA A 12 19.25 -1.72 -8.43
C ALA A 12 20.45 -0.78 -8.57
N GLN A 13 20.32 0.47 -8.13
CA GLN A 13 21.37 1.48 -8.20
C GLN A 13 22.53 1.21 -7.22
N LEU A 14 22.24 0.94 -5.94
CA LEU A 14 23.27 0.79 -4.90
C LEU A 14 24.05 -0.51 -5.03
N LEU A 15 23.42 -1.58 -5.50
CA LEU A 15 24.07 -2.88 -5.69
C LEU A 15 24.52 -3.12 -7.14
N ASN A 16 24.19 -2.21 -8.06
CA ASN A 16 24.47 -2.32 -9.49
C ASN A 16 23.99 -3.65 -10.09
N ILE A 17 22.70 -3.95 -9.88
CA ILE A 17 22.05 -5.17 -10.38
C ILE A 17 20.78 -4.85 -11.16
N GLU A 18 20.44 -5.73 -12.10
CA GLU A 18 19.23 -5.63 -12.92
C GLU A 18 18.21 -6.73 -12.58
N TYR A 19 18.70 -7.90 -12.16
CA TYR A 19 17.88 -9.09 -11.93
C TYR A 19 17.90 -9.52 -10.47
N MET A 20 16.74 -10.00 -9.99
CA MET A 20 16.57 -10.50 -8.62
C MET A 20 17.57 -11.62 -8.25
N GLY A 21 17.96 -12.45 -9.23
CA GLY A 21 18.94 -13.53 -9.02
C GLY A 21 20.34 -13.03 -8.64
N GLN A 22 20.73 -11.84 -9.09
CA GLN A 22 22.03 -11.24 -8.76
C GLN A 22 22.11 -10.82 -7.29
N LEU A 23 20.96 -10.53 -6.66
CA LEU A 23 20.90 -10.17 -5.24
C LEU A 23 21.42 -11.30 -4.32
N ARG A 24 21.43 -12.55 -4.81
CA ARG A 24 21.92 -13.71 -4.06
C ARG A 24 23.44 -13.67 -3.81
N ALA A 25 24.19 -12.91 -4.61
CA ALA A 25 25.64 -12.75 -4.43
C ALA A 25 26.01 -11.93 -3.18
N PHE A 26 25.06 -11.20 -2.60
CA PHE A 26 25.29 -10.34 -1.44
C PHE A 26 24.96 -11.08 -0.13
N PRO A 27 25.86 -11.07 0.88
CA PRO A 27 25.60 -11.65 2.18
C PRO A 27 24.61 -10.80 2.99
N GLU A 28 23.87 -11.43 3.90
CA GLU A 28 22.82 -10.77 4.70
C GLU A 28 23.31 -9.53 5.46
N PRO A 29 24.48 -9.54 6.16
CA PRO A 29 24.96 -8.35 6.86
C PRO A 29 25.22 -7.17 5.93
N GLN A 30 25.62 -7.41 4.67
CA GLN A 30 25.81 -6.34 3.70
C GLN A 30 24.47 -5.72 3.32
N LEU A 31 23.44 -6.53 3.08
CA LEU A 31 22.10 -6.04 2.78
C LEU A 31 21.48 -5.28 3.97
N GLN A 32 21.68 -5.76 5.19
CA GLN A 32 21.26 -5.07 6.42
C GLN A 32 21.95 -3.71 6.58
N ASN A 33 23.26 -3.65 6.35
CA ASN A 33 24.03 -2.40 6.47
C ASN A 33 23.59 -1.35 5.43
N THR A 34 23.21 -1.78 4.22
CA THR A 34 22.80 -0.86 3.15
C THR A 34 21.33 -0.42 3.26
N PHE A 35 20.40 -1.32 3.62
CA PHE A 35 18.96 -1.06 3.57
C PHE A 35 18.25 -1.06 4.93
N GLY A 36 19.02 -1.23 6.02
CA GLY A 36 18.52 -1.44 7.38
C GLY A 36 18.15 -2.91 7.64
N GLU A 37 18.17 -3.31 8.91
CA GLU A 37 17.99 -4.69 9.36
C GLU A 37 16.75 -5.36 8.76
N LYS A 38 15.56 -4.76 8.93
CA LYS A 38 14.29 -5.34 8.44
C LYS A 38 14.27 -5.54 6.92
N THR A 39 14.71 -4.54 6.16
CA THR A 39 14.71 -4.59 4.70
C THR A 39 15.79 -5.52 4.17
N GLY A 40 16.96 -5.52 4.81
CA GLY A 40 18.08 -6.38 4.46
C GLY A 40 17.74 -7.86 4.61
N ASN A 41 17.16 -8.24 5.74
CA ASN A 41 16.69 -9.62 6.00
C ASN A 41 15.65 -10.03 4.96
N TRP A 42 14.66 -9.15 4.73
CA TRP A 42 13.62 -9.40 3.73
C TRP A 42 14.19 -9.57 2.31
N LEU A 43 15.15 -8.74 1.89
CA LEU A 43 15.80 -8.85 0.58
C LEU A 43 16.60 -10.15 0.44
N PHE A 44 17.28 -10.58 1.51
CA PHE A 44 18.05 -11.81 1.56
C PHE A 44 17.16 -13.05 1.39
N ASP A 45 16.04 -13.10 2.08
CA ASP A 45 15.05 -14.18 1.97
C ASP A 45 14.32 -14.15 0.62
N LEU A 46 13.92 -12.96 0.18
CA LEU A 46 13.19 -12.77 -1.08
C LEU A 46 13.97 -13.29 -2.30
N CYS A 47 15.29 -13.06 -2.38
CA CYS A 47 16.10 -13.54 -3.51
C CYS A 47 16.32 -15.07 -3.49
N ARG A 48 15.98 -15.71 -2.38
CA ARG A 48 15.99 -17.17 -2.18
C ARG A 48 14.60 -17.79 -2.34
N GLY A 49 13.58 -16.98 -2.61
CA GLY A 49 12.20 -17.42 -2.72
C GLY A 49 11.56 -17.76 -1.37
N VAL A 50 12.14 -17.26 -0.27
CA VAL A 50 11.60 -17.42 1.09
C VAL A 50 10.74 -16.21 1.41
N GLU A 51 9.47 -16.45 1.74
CA GLU A 51 8.54 -15.43 2.21
C GLU A 51 7.64 -16.09 3.26
N SER A 52 7.73 -15.59 4.50
CA SER A 52 7.01 -16.14 5.66
C SER A 52 5.78 -15.31 6.02
N GLU A 53 5.47 -14.25 5.27
CA GLU A 53 4.26 -13.46 5.47
C GLU A 53 3.01 -14.37 5.35
N PRO A 54 2.23 -14.52 6.43
CA PRO A 54 1.07 -15.39 6.41
C PRO A 54 -0.01 -14.84 5.50
N VAL A 55 -0.80 -15.72 4.90
CA VAL A 55 -2.05 -15.34 4.25
C VAL A 55 -2.99 -14.83 5.33
N ARG A 56 -3.21 -13.51 5.36
CA ARG A 56 -4.14 -12.88 6.30
C ARG A 56 -5.53 -12.88 5.69
N PRO A 57 -6.54 -13.52 6.32
CA PRO A 57 -7.91 -13.41 5.83
C PRO A 57 -8.33 -11.94 5.87
N ARG A 58 -8.79 -11.43 4.72
CA ARG A 58 -9.27 -10.05 4.60
C ARG A 58 -10.70 -10.07 4.10
N HIS A 59 -11.64 -9.91 5.02
CA HIS A 59 -13.06 -9.87 4.70
C HIS A 59 -13.55 -8.43 4.42
N LEU A 60 -12.90 -7.43 5.03
CA LEU A 60 -13.30 -6.03 4.93
C LEU A 60 -12.09 -5.11 4.64
N PRO A 61 -12.31 -3.96 3.97
CA PRO A 61 -11.29 -2.95 3.84
C PRO A 61 -10.92 -2.33 5.21
N LYS A 62 -9.66 -1.90 5.38
CA LYS A 62 -9.18 -1.26 6.63
C LYS A 62 -9.34 0.26 6.63
N SER A 63 -9.64 0.83 5.48
CA SER A 63 -9.83 2.26 5.30
C SER A 63 -10.79 2.50 4.13
N ILE A 64 -11.57 3.56 4.25
CA ILE A 64 -12.47 4.05 3.20
C ILE A 64 -12.08 5.50 2.96
N GLY A 65 -11.88 5.85 1.70
CA GLY A 65 -11.49 7.19 1.30
C GLY A 65 -11.90 7.45 -0.13
N CYS A 66 -12.00 8.73 -0.47
CA CYS A 66 -12.19 9.22 -1.82
C CYS A 66 -11.22 10.40 -2.02
N SER A 67 -10.64 10.50 -3.21
CA SER A 67 -9.71 11.57 -3.54
C SER A 67 -9.87 11.98 -5.00
N LYS A 68 -9.57 13.25 -5.28
CA LYS A 68 -9.55 13.80 -6.62
C LYS A 68 -8.34 14.71 -6.77
N ASN A 69 -7.56 14.46 -7.82
CA ASN A 69 -6.43 15.30 -8.18
C ASN A 69 -6.88 16.38 -9.16
N PHE A 70 -6.51 17.63 -8.89
CA PHE A 70 -6.83 18.78 -9.72
C PHE A 70 -5.55 19.29 -10.40
N LEU A 71 -5.29 18.80 -11.61
CA LEU A 71 -4.05 19.07 -12.34
C LEU A 71 -4.24 20.19 -13.38
N GLY A 72 -3.18 20.94 -13.64
CA GLY A 72 -3.12 21.94 -14.71
C GLY A 72 -4.22 23.01 -14.59
N THR A 73 -5.03 23.15 -15.63
CA THR A 73 -6.11 24.15 -15.71
C THR A 73 -7.27 23.89 -14.75
N GLN A 74 -7.38 22.67 -14.20
CA GLN A 74 -8.44 22.29 -13.25
C GLN A 74 -8.05 22.58 -11.80
N ALA A 75 -6.84 23.09 -11.54
CA ALA A 75 -6.39 23.45 -10.20
C ALA A 75 -7.39 24.41 -9.53
N LEU A 76 -7.70 24.14 -8.26
CA LEU A 76 -8.63 24.97 -7.49
C LEU A 76 -7.94 26.28 -7.11
N ARG A 77 -8.55 27.41 -7.47
CA ARG A 77 -7.94 28.75 -7.30
C ARG A 77 -8.73 29.67 -6.37
N SER A 78 -9.83 29.17 -5.79
CA SER A 78 -10.68 29.94 -4.89
C SER A 78 -11.17 29.09 -3.72
N CYS A 79 -11.45 29.74 -2.60
CA CYS A 79 -12.03 29.08 -1.42
C CYS A 79 -13.40 28.46 -1.74
N GLU A 80 -14.18 29.05 -2.65
CA GLU A 80 -15.48 28.51 -3.06
C GLU A 80 -15.33 27.19 -3.79
N GLN A 81 -14.41 27.11 -4.76
CA GLN A 81 -14.10 25.86 -5.46
C GLN A 81 -13.59 24.77 -4.51
N VAL A 82 -12.76 25.13 -3.52
CA VAL A 82 -12.29 24.18 -2.48
C VAL A 82 -13.46 23.69 -1.64
N LYS A 83 -14.32 24.59 -1.14
CA LYS A 83 -15.50 24.22 -0.34
C LYS A 83 -16.44 23.30 -1.12
N HIS A 84 -16.70 23.63 -2.38
CA HIS A 84 -17.53 22.81 -3.25
C HIS A 84 -16.99 21.37 -3.36
N TRP A 85 -15.71 21.21 -3.73
CA TRP A 85 -15.13 19.89 -3.91
C TRP A 85 -14.96 19.13 -2.60
N LEU A 86 -14.67 19.82 -1.50
CA LEU A 86 -14.63 19.21 -0.18
C LEU A 86 -16.00 18.64 0.19
N GLN A 87 -17.08 19.38 -0.07
CA GLN A 87 -18.44 18.92 0.17
C GLN A 87 -18.81 17.71 -0.71
N GLN A 88 -18.42 17.72 -1.99
CA GLN A 88 -18.62 16.56 -2.88
C GLN A 88 -17.91 15.31 -2.37
N LEU A 89 -16.63 15.44 -2.00
CA LEU A 89 -15.86 14.31 -1.45
C LEU A 89 -16.41 13.84 -0.10
N ALA A 90 -16.86 14.75 0.77
CA ALA A 90 -17.47 14.38 2.05
C ALA A 90 -18.77 13.60 1.86
N THR A 91 -19.61 14.01 0.91
CA THR A 91 -20.88 13.33 0.59
C THR A 91 -20.61 11.93 0.03
N GLU A 92 -19.67 11.80 -0.90
CA GLU A 92 -19.27 10.49 -1.44
C GLU A 92 -18.68 9.57 -0.36
N LEU A 93 -17.88 10.13 0.56
CA LEU A 93 -17.32 9.38 1.67
C LEU A 93 -18.42 8.86 2.61
N GLU A 94 -19.41 9.68 2.92
CA GLU A 94 -20.56 9.31 3.74
C GLU A 94 -21.33 8.14 3.12
N GLU A 95 -21.66 8.21 1.82
CA GLU A 95 -22.34 7.12 1.11
C GLU A 95 -21.54 5.81 1.13
N ARG A 96 -20.21 5.89 0.98
CA ARG A 96 -19.33 4.71 1.05
C ARG A 96 -19.28 4.12 2.46
N LEU A 97 -19.27 4.97 3.49
CA LEU A 97 -19.28 4.52 4.88
C LEU A 97 -20.59 3.83 5.24
N GLU A 98 -21.73 4.33 4.76
CA GLU A 98 -23.02 3.69 5.05
C GLU A 98 -23.12 2.30 4.42
N LYS A 99 -22.69 2.16 3.17
CA LYS A 99 -22.60 0.85 2.50
C LYS A 99 -21.66 -0.12 3.22
N ASP A 100 -20.53 0.36 3.72
CA ASP A 100 -19.60 -0.47 4.49
C ASP A 100 -20.21 -0.96 5.81
N LYS A 101 -20.95 -0.10 6.54
CA LYS A 101 -21.68 -0.53 7.75
C LYS A 101 -22.66 -1.66 7.45
N GLU A 102 -23.40 -1.58 6.35
CA GLU A 102 -24.31 -2.64 5.92
C GLU A 102 -23.56 -3.95 5.64
N GLN A 103 -22.43 -3.87 4.91
CA GLN A 103 -21.59 -5.03 4.62
C GLN A 103 -20.97 -5.66 5.87
N VAL A 104 -20.48 -4.83 6.81
CA VAL A 104 -19.96 -5.28 8.10
C VAL A 104 -21.04 -6.00 8.89
N SER A 105 -22.25 -5.43 8.93
CA SER A 105 -23.40 -6.04 9.60
C SER A 105 -23.74 -7.41 9.00
N LEU A 106 -23.86 -7.51 7.67
CA LEU A 106 -24.14 -8.78 6.98
C LEU A 106 -23.04 -9.83 7.24
N LEU A 107 -21.77 -9.41 7.21
CA LEU A 107 -20.65 -10.30 7.51
C LEU A 107 -20.72 -10.82 8.95
N PHE A 108 -21.04 -9.95 9.91
CA PHE A 108 -21.17 -10.34 11.32
C PHE A 108 -22.25 -11.42 11.50
N HIS A 109 -23.43 -11.23 10.89
CA HIS A 109 -24.52 -12.23 10.94
C HIS A 109 -24.16 -13.53 10.22
N SER A 110 -23.34 -13.49 9.17
CA SER A 110 -22.89 -14.70 8.47
C SER A 110 -21.84 -15.49 9.27
N ILE A 111 -20.99 -14.82 10.05
CA ILE A 111 -19.93 -15.46 10.84
C ILE A 111 -20.47 -15.95 12.19
N TYR A 112 -21.44 -15.23 12.77
CA TYR A 112 -22.07 -15.55 14.05
C TYR A 112 -23.60 -15.70 13.87
N PRO A 113 -24.06 -16.79 13.23
CA PRO A 113 -25.49 -17.09 13.21
C PRO A 113 -25.98 -17.40 14.64
N ASN A 114 -27.18 -16.93 14.98
CA ASN A 114 -27.86 -17.28 16.24
C ASN A 114 -28.07 -18.79 16.39
#